data_AF-A0A7V9AUV0-F1
#
_entry.id   AF-A0A7V9AUV0-F1
#
_cell.length_a   1.000
_cell.length_b   1.000
_cell.length_c   1.000
_cell.angle_alpha   90.00
_cell.angle_beta   90.00
_cell.angle_gamma   90.00
#
_symmetry.space_group_name_H-M   'P 1'
#
loop_
_entity.id
_entity.type
_entity.pdbx_description
1 polymer ?
#
loop_
_entity_poly.entity_id
_entity_poly.type
_entity_poly.pdbx_seq_one_letter_code
_entity_poly.pdbx_strand_id
1 'polypeptide(L)'
;MTRLRGQNGTALVLAMTVTLLLAAAGAAAILTARMETLLAGSFTYSQQALSVAEGGLARALQDLSPQADWTPVLSGAPSTFTDGSPSAARQLPGGDVVVICCGAASLTSELQLRGHGGRTWGSRTPQWRLYAWGSASNWVPRPGVSAAFYVVVWVADDVEDGDGDPGIDGNGVILVRALALGPGRARRAVQATIQHARDVDGLPLGRGVAVISSRETRW
;
A
#
# COMPACT_ATOMS: atom_id res chain seq x y z
N MET A 1 -12.94 -9.88 -78.14
CA MET A 1 -11.85 -9.42 -77.21
C MET A 1 -12.35 -8.47 -76.11
N THR A 2 -13.59 -8.63 -75.59
CA THR A 2 -14.20 -7.69 -74.61
C THR A 2 -14.38 -8.25 -73.18
N ARG A 3 -14.03 -9.53 -72.93
CA ARG A 3 -14.23 -10.17 -71.60
C ARG A 3 -13.12 -9.90 -70.55
N LEU A 4 -11.96 -9.35 -70.94
CA LEU A 4 -10.84 -9.15 -70.01
C LEU A 4 -10.92 -7.84 -69.20
N ARG A 5 -11.71 -6.85 -69.63
CA ARG A 5 -11.83 -5.56 -68.92
C ARG A 5 -12.64 -5.63 -67.62
N GLY A 6 -13.52 -6.63 -67.46
CA GLY A 6 -14.37 -6.78 -66.26
C GLY A 6 -13.72 -7.50 -65.08
N GLN A 7 -12.68 -8.32 -65.31
CA GLN A 7 -12.02 -9.11 -64.26
C GLN A 7 -11.01 -8.30 -63.43
N ASN A 8 -10.51 -7.18 -63.97
CA ASN A 8 -9.54 -6.34 -63.27
C ASN A 8 -10.16 -5.57 -62.09
N GLY A 9 -11.46 -5.22 -62.18
CA GLY A 9 -12.15 -4.50 -61.11
C GLY A 9 -12.42 -5.36 -59.88
N THR A 10 -12.84 -6.62 -60.08
CA THR A 10 -13.11 -7.55 -58.98
C THR A 10 -11.83 -7.96 -58.25
N ALA A 11 -10.73 -8.16 -59.00
CA ALA A 11 -9.42 -8.45 -58.41
C ALA A 11 -8.93 -7.30 -57.51
N LEU A 12 -9.14 -6.05 -57.94
CA LEU A 12 -8.76 -4.87 -57.15
C LEU A 12 -9.58 -4.76 -55.86
N VAL A 13 -10.91 -4.95 -55.93
CA VAL A 13 -11.78 -4.91 -54.75
C VAL A 13 -11.41 -6.01 -53.75
N LEU A 14 -11.12 -7.22 -54.22
CA LEU A 14 -10.63 -8.32 -53.38
C LEU A 14 -9.30 -7.97 -52.70
N ALA A 15 -8.33 -7.47 -53.47
CA ALA A 15 -7.03 -7.07 -52.94
C ALA A 15 -7.16 -5.96 -51.88
N MET A 16 -7.99 -4.95 -52.12
CA MET A 16 -8.27 -3.88 -51.15
C MET A 16 -8.96 -4.42 -49.90
N THR A 17 -9.94 -5.30 -50.05
CA THR A 17 -10.66 -5.91 -48.92
C THR A 17 -9.71 -6.75 -48.06
N VAL A 18 -8.87 -7.58 -48.68
CA VAL A 18 -7.86 -8.39 -47.96
C VAL A 18 -6.84 -7.49 -47.26
N THR A 19 -6.35 -6.45 -47.92
CA THR A 19 -5.39 -5.50 -47.32
C THR A 19 -6.01 -4.79 -46.12
N LEU A 20 -7.29 -4.38 -46.22
CA LEU A 20 -8.01 -3.73 -45.12
C LEU A 20 -8.23 -4.68 -43.94
N LEU A 21 -8.56 -5.95 -44.22
CA LEU A 21 -8.69 -6.99 -43.19
C LEU A 21 -7.36 -7.28 -42.49
N LEU A 22 -6.26 -7.38 -43.25
CA LEU A 22 -4.92 -7.59 -42.69
C LEU A 22 -4.47 -6.38 -41.86
N ALA A 23 -4.74 -5.15 -42.32
CA ALA A 23 -4.44 -3.94 -41.56
C ALA A 23 -5.26 -3.87 -40.25
N ALA A 24 -6.55 -4.22 -40.31
CA ALA A 24 -7.41 -4.28 -39.12
C ALA A 24 -6.92 -5.33 -38.12
N ALA A 25 -6.55 -6.53 -38.59
CA ALA A 25 -6.00 -7.59 -37.74
C ALA A 25 -4.65 -7.18 -37.11
N GLY A 26 -3.77 -6.55 -37.89
CA GLY A 26 -2.49 -6.03 -37.39
C GLY A 26 -2.67 -4.94 -36.33
N ALA A 27 -3.59 -3.99 -36.56
CA ALA A 27 -3.91 -2.95 -35.59
C ALA A 27 -4.49 -3.52 -34.29
N ALA A 28 -5.40 -4.50 -34.39
CA ALA A 28 -5.97 -5.18 -33.23
C ALA A 28 -4.89 -5.90 -32.41
N ALA A 29 -3.98 -6.63 -33.06
CA ALA A 29 -2.87 -7.31 -32.39
C ALA A 29 -1.94 -6.33 -31.64
N ILE A 30 -1.60 -5.19 -32.27
CA ILE A 30 -0.77 -4.15 -31.63
C ILE A 30 -1.46 -3.55 -30.41
N LEU A 31 -2.76 -3.27 -30.51
CA LEU A 31 -3.55 -2.73 -29.39
C LEU A 31 -3.60 -3.71 -28.22
N THR A 32 -3.85 -4.99 -28.49
CA THR A 32 -3.86 -6.04 -27.45
C THR A 32 -2.51 -6.16 -26.76
N ALA A 33 -1.41 -6.24 -27.52
CA ALA A 33 -0.07 -6.34 -26.95
C ALA A 33 0.30 -5.12 -26.07
N ARG A 34 -0.12 -3.91 -26.47
CA ARG A 34 0.07 -2.70 -25.66
C ARG A 34 -0.74 -2.74 -24.37
N MET A 35 -2.00 -3.20 -24.42
CA MET A 35 -2.83 -3.35 -23.24
C MET A 35 -2.26 -4.38 -22.26
N GLU A 36 -1.80 -5.53 -22.74
CA GLU A 36 -1.15 -6.56 -21.92
C GLU A 36 0.11 -6.02 -21.23
N THR A 37 0.93 -5.26 -21.95
CA THR A 37 2.16 -4.68 -21.38
C THR A 37 1.83 -3.68 -20.25
N LEU A 38 0.81 -2.83 -20.45
CA LEU A 38 0.36 -1.89 -19.42
C LEU A 38 -0.24 -2.59 -18.20
N LEU A 39 -1.04 -3.64 -18.42
CA LEU A 39 -1.65 -4.44 -17.36
C LEU A 39 -0.59 -5.22 -16.57
N ALA A 40 0.37 -5.85 -17.24
CA ALA A 40 1.46 -6.60 -16.61
C ALA A 40 2.35 -5.69 -15.75
N GLY A 41 2.64 -4.48 -16.22
CA GLY A 41 3.38 -3.48 -15.44
C GLY A 41 2.63 -3.08 -14.16
N SER A 42 1.34 -2.74 -14.28
CA SER A 42 0.49 -2.36 -13.15
C SER A 42 0.37 -3.50 -12.11
N PHE A 43 0.17 -4.74 -12.58
CA PHE A 43 0.12 -5.90 -11.71
C PHE A 43 1.43 -6.12 -10.95
N THR A 44 2.57 -5.99 -11.63
CA THR A 44 3.90 -6.13 -11.01
C THR A 44 4.12 -5.07 -9.92
N TYR A 45 3.81 -3.80 -10.20
CA TYR A 45 3.94 -2.74 -9.19
C TYR A 45 2.98 -2.93 -8.01
N SER A 46 1.77 -3.42 -8.27
CA SER A 46 0.81 -3.80 -7.22
C SER A 46 1.38 -4.88 -6.30
N GLN A 47 1.94 -5.96 -6.86
CA GLN A 47 2.52 -7.05 -6.04
C GLN A 47 3.73 -6.57 -5.25
N GLN A 48 4.61 -5.78 -5.88
CA GLN A 48 5.74 -5.17 -5.19
C GLN A 48 5.30 -4.25 -4.05
N ALA A 49 4.26 -3.43 -4.27
CA ALA A 49 3.71 -2.56 -3.23
C ALA A 49 3.20 -3.38 -2.03
N LEU A 50 2.53 -4.51 -2.27
CA LEU A 50 2.06 -5.38 -1.19
C LEU A 50 3.23 -5.93 -0.38
N SER A 51 4.24 -6.51 -1.04
CA SER A 51 5.44 -7.01 -0.35
C SER A 51 6.20 -5.92 0.40
N VAL A 52 6.24 -4.70 -0.14
CA VAL A 52 6.86 -3.56 0.54
C VAL A 52 6.03 -3.12 1.75
N ALA A 53 4.70 -3.16 1.68
CA ALA A 53 3.83 -2.86 2.82
C ALA A 53 4.00 -3.89 3.95
N GLU A 54 4.11 -5.19 3.61
CA GLU A 54 4.44 -6.24 4.58
C GLU A 54 5.82 -6.04 5.21
N GLY A 55 6.82 -5.66 4.40
CA GLY A 55 8.15 -5.30 4.91
C GLY A 55 8.12 -4.09 5.84
N GLY A 56 7.28 -3.10 5.52
CA GLY A 56 7.04 -1.93 6.36
C GLY A 56 6.42 -2.27 7.71
N LEU A 57 5.42 -3.15 7.70
CA LEU A 57 4.85 -3.71 8.92
C LEU A 57 5.93 -4.43 9.73
N ALA A 58 6.67 -5.36 9.11
CA ALA A 58 7.71 -6.12 9.79
C ALA A 58 8.79 -5.22 10.43
N ARG A 59 9.20 -4.15 9.75
CA ARG A 59 10.12 -3.17 10.33
C ARG A 59 9.52 -2.48 11.55
N ALA A 60 8.27 -2.04 11.48
CA ALA A 60 7.60 -1.40 12.61
C ALA A 60 7.50 -2.35 13.81
N LEU A 61 7.18 -3.63 13.58
CA LEU A 61 7.15 -4.65 14.64
C LEU A 61 8.53 -4.83 15.30
N GLN A 62 9.62 -4.71 14.54
CA GLN A 62 10.97 -4.76 15.09
C GLN A 62 11.25 -3.62 16.08
N ASP A 63 10.70 -2.42 15.86
CA ASP A 63 10.83 -1.29 16.77
C ASP A 63 9.87 -1.34 17.97
N LEU A 64 8.71 -2.00 17.81
CA LEU A 64 7.73 -2.20 18.88
C LEU A 64 8.10 -3.34 19.83
N SER A 65 8.77 -4.38 19.32
CA SER A 65 9.20 -5.56 20.07
C SER A 65 9.99 -5.28 21.36
N PRO A 66 10.98 -4.38 21.40
CA PRO A 66 11.71 -4.10 22.63
C PRO A 66 10.94 -3.24 23.65
N GLN A 67 9.81 -2.65 23.26
CA GLN A 67 9.02 -1.77 24.12
C GLN A 67 8.12 -2.61 25.03
N ALA A 68 8.11 -2.28 26.32
CA ALA A 68 7.26 -2.92 27.32
C ALA A 68 5.92 -2.19 27.52
N ASP A 69 5.79 -0.99 26.98
CA ASP A 69 4.61 -0.13 27.04
C ASP A 69 4.47 0.58 25.69
N TRP A 70 3.29 0.47 25.07
CA TRP A 70 2.96 1.08 23.78
C TRP A 70 2.21 2.42 23.91
N THR A 71 1.89 2.87 25.12
CA THR A 71 1.27 4.19 25.39
C THR A 71 2.07 5.36 24.78
N PRO A 72 3.42 5.41 24.84
CA PRO A 72 4.18 6.45 24.16
C PRO A 72 3.94 6.45 22.64
N VAL A 73 3.77 5.28 22.04
CA VAL A 73 3.54 5.14 20.60
C VAL A 73 2.13 5.57 20.22
N LEU A 74 1.11 5.19 21.00
CA LEU A 74 -0.28 5.63 20.83
C LEU A 74 -0.50 7.12 21.12
N SER A 75 0.40 7.74 21.89
CA SER A 75 0.44 9.20 22.09
C SER A 75 1.25 9.95 21.02
N GLY A 76 1.89 9.23 20.09
CA GLY A 76 2.54 9.80 18.90
C GLY A 76 4.07 9.77 18.89
N ALA A 77 4.71 8.99 19.75
CA ALA A 77 6.16 8.77 19.67
C ALA A 77 6.51 8.03 18.36
N PRO A 78 7.45 8.56 17.56
CA PRO A 78 7.82 7.95 16.30
C PRO A 78 8.75 6.74 16.48
N SER A 79 8.79 5.90 15.46
CA SER A 79 9.76 4.84 15.23
C SER A 79 11.17 5.39 14.97
N THR A 80 12.18 4.53 15.05
CA THR A 80 13.54 4.84 14.57
C THR A 80 13.63 4.96 13.04
N PHE A 81 12.59 4.51 12.32
CA PHE A 81 12.47 4.64 10.88
C PHE A 81 11.63 5.88 10.51
N THR A 82 12.31 7.02 10.41
CA THR A 82 11.72 8.28 9.94
C THR A 82 12.70 8.99 9.00
N ASP A 83 12.19 9.64 7.95
CA ASP A 83 13.03 10.33 6.95
C ASP A 83 12.91 11.86 6.95
N GLY A 84 12.74 12.44 8.15
CA GLY A 84 12.59 13.88 8.36
C GLY A 84 11.17 14.28 8.72
N SER A 85 10.84 15.57 8.66
CA SER A 85 9.56 16.11 9.17
C SER A 85 8.33 15.41 8.55
N PRO A 86 7.36 14.94 9.35
CA PRO A 86 6.18 14.24 8.84
C PRO A 86 5.17 15.15 8.13
N SER A 87 5.24 16.46 8.34
CA SER A 87 4.36 17.46 7.70
C SER A 87 4.86 17.98 6.36
N ALA A 88 6.12 17.70 6.01
CA ALA A 88 6.68 18.13 4.73
C ALA A 88 6.15 17.27 3.57
N ALA A 89 5.86 17.91 2.44
CA ALA A 89 5.47 17.21 1.22
C ALA A 89 6.59 16.29 0.74
N ARG A 90 6.22 15.10 0.27
CA ARG A 90 7.13 14.06 -0.24
C ARG A 90 6.86 13.82 -1.70
N GLN A 91 7.92 13.91 -2.50
CA GLN A 91 7.90 13.47 -3.89
C GLN A 91 7.90 11.94 -3.91
N LEU A 92 6.85 11.35 -4.44
CA LEU A 92 6.79 9.92 -4.68
C LEU A 92 7.50 9.57 -5.98
N PRO A 93 8.08 8.36 -6.03
CA PRO A 93 8.60 7.83 -7.28
C PRO A 93 7.47 7.66 -8.31
N GLY A 94 7.60 8.33 -9.45
CA GLY A 94 6.51 8.49 -10.43
C GLY A 94 5.94 9.90 -10.52
N GLY A 95 6.37 10.83 -9.65
CA GLY A 95 6.09 12.27 -9.78
C GLY A 95 4.91 12.79 -8.97
N ASP A 96 4.18 11.91 -8.28
CA ASP A 96 3.14 12.33 -7.34
C ASP A 96 3.75 13.02 -6.11
N VAL A 97 2.96 13.85 -5.43
CA VAL A 97 3.35 14.48 -4.16
C VAL A 97 2.34 14.10 -3.10
N VAL A 98 2.82 13.68 -1.93
CA VAL A 98 1.96 13.35 -0.78
C VAL A 98 2.39 14.10 0.46
N VAL A 99 1.41 14.45 1.30
CA VAL A 99 1.64 14.91 2.66
C VAL A 99 1.23 13.78 3.59
N ILE A 100 2.18 13.30 4.40
CA ILE A 100 1.97 12.10 5.21
C ILE A 100 1.18 12.46 6.47
N CYS A 101 1.69 13.44 7.22
CA CYS A 101 1.02 13.95 8.38
C CYS A 101 0.41 15.32 8.13
N CYS A 102 -0.73 15.45 8.81
CA CYS A 102 -1.28 16.68 9.34
C CYS A 102 -1.99 17.52 8.27
N GLY A 103 -3.18 18.00 8.62
CA GLY A 103 -4.06 18.73 7.70
C GLY A 103 -5.04 17.82 6.93
N ALA A 104 -6.06 18.45 6.35
CA ALA A 104 -7.24 17.78 5.79
C ALA A 104 -6.97 16.91 4.54
N ALA A 105 -5.85 17.15 3.85
CA ALA A 105 -5.46 16.42 2.64
C ALA A 105 -4.30 15.43 2.89
N SER A 106 -3.96 15.16 4.15
CA SER A 106 -2.89 14.23 4.49
C SER A 106 -3.34 12.77 4.41
N LEU A 107 -2.38 11.86 4.22
CA LEU A 107 -2.67 10.41 4.28
C LEU A 107 -3.22 10.01 5.66
N THR A 108 -2.75 10.67 6.73
CA THR A 108 -3.24 10.43 8.09
C THR A 108 -4.72 10.86 8.25
N SER A 109 -5.13 12.01 7.71
CA SER A 109 -6.53 12.42 7.76
C SER A 109 -7.45 11.53 6.91
N GLU A 110 -6.97 11.09 5.73
CA GLU A 110 -7.69 10.11 4.91
C GLU A 110 -7.87 8.79 5.66
N LEU A 111 -6.82 8.31 6.31
CA LEU A 111 -6.86 7.12 7.15
C LEU A 111 -7.81 7.28 8.33
N GLN A 112 -7.81 8.43 9.01
CA GLN A 112 -8.71 8.67 10.16
C GLN A 112 -10.19 8.61 9.74
N LEU A 113 -10.51 9.10 8.54
CA LEU A 113 -11.88 9.07 8.01
C LEU A 113 -12.34 7.67 7.58
N ARG A 114 -11.43 6.87 6.99
CA ARG A 114 -11.77 5.58 6.37
C ARG A 114 -11.42 4.35 7.19
N GLY A 115 -10.46 4.46 8.11
CA GLY A 115 -9.78 3.33 8.75
C GLY A 115 -10.71 2.38 9.48
N HIS A 116 -11.84 2.89 9.96
CA HIS A 116 -12.85 2.11 10.71
C HIS A 116 -14.10 1.78 9.89
N GLY A 117 -14.05 1.97 8.56
CA GLY A 117 -15.22 1.77 7.69
C GLY A 117 -16.40 2.68 8.05
N GLY A 118 -16.11 3.88 8.56
CA GLY A 118 -17.11 4.84 9.04
C GLY A 118 -17.68 4.54 10.43
N ARG A 119 -17.21 3.49 11.12
CA ARG A 119 -17.63 3.18 12.50
C ARG A 119 -16.96 4.10 13.51
N THR A 120 -17.68 4.40 14.58
CA THR A 120 -17.19 5.13 15.76
C THR A 120 -17.69 4.43 17.02
N TRP A 121 -16.86 4.45 18.05
CA TRP A 121 -17.13 3.89 19.38
C TRP A 121 -17.12 4.99 20.45
N GLY A 122 -17.49 6.22 20.08
CA GLY A 122 -17.42 7.37 20.99
C GLY A 122 -15.96 7.68 21.37
N SER A 123 -15.69 7.85 22.67
CA SER A 123 -14.34 8.13 23.18
C SER A 123 -13.34 7.00 22.88
N ARG A 124 -13.81 5.75 22.80
CA ARG A 124 -13.01 4.56 22.42
C ARG A 124 -12.73 4.44 20.92
N THR A 125 -13.01 5.47 20.13
CA THR A 125 -12.73 5.39 18.69
C THR A 125 -11.22 5.44 18.47
N PRO A 126 -10.58 4.39 17.93
CA PRO A 126 -9.13 4.39 17.80
C PRO A 126 -8.64 5.53 16.92
N GLN A 127 -7.54 6.15 17.33
CA GLN A 127 -6.92 7.25 16.61
C GLN A 127 -5.66 6.76 15.92
N TRP A 128 -5.61 6.89 14.59
CA TRP A 128 -4.43 6.51 13.83
C TRP A 128 -3.33 7.55 14.03
N ARG A 129 -2.26 7.13 14.71
CA ARG A 129 -1.04 7.92 14.89
C ARG A 129 0.01 7.49 13.90
N LEU A 130 0.66 8.48 13.28
CA LEU A 130 1.80 8.22 12.43
C LEU A 130 2.95 7.69 13.29
N TYR A 131 3.51 6.55 12.91
CA TYR A 131 4.56 5.88 13.67
C TYR A 131 5.89 5.83 12.91
N ALA A 132 5.89 5.35 11.67
CA ALA A 132 7.11 5.20 10.87
C ALA A 132 6.91 5.68 9.44
N TRP A 133 7.93 6.23 8.80
CA TRP A 133 7.85 6.64 7.40
C TRP A 133 9.23 6.76 6.73
N GLY A 134 9.30 6.43 5.45
CA GLY A 134 10.51 6.62 4.67
C GLY A 134 10.59 5.78 3.41
N SER A 135 11.70 5.93 2.67
CA SER A 135 11.95 5.10 1.49
C SER A 135 12.25 3.65 1.87
N ALA A 136 11.64 2.71 1.15
CA ALA A 136 11.93 1.28 1.31
C ALA A 136 13.39 0.93 0.98
N SER A 137 14.08 1.78 0.21
CA SER A 137 15.51 1.60 -0.11
C SER A 137 16.41 1.61 1.12
N ASN A 138 15.97 2.21 2.22
CA ASN A 138 16.71 2.29 3.47
C ASN A 138 16.76 0.96 4.25
N TRP A 139 15.93 -0.04 3.90
CA TRP A 139 15.90 -1.33 4.60
C TRP A 139 15.83 -2.56 3.67
N VAL A 140 15.61 -2.39 2.35
CA VAL A 140 15.60 -3.51 1.39
C VAL A 140 16.99 -3.61 0.77
N PRO A 141 17.83 -4.60 1.16
CA PRO A 141 19.22 -4.68 0.73
C PRO A 141 19.43 -5.15 -0.72
N ARG A 142 18.39 -5.23 -1.56
CA ARG A 142 18.47 -5.86 -2.89
C ARG A 142 18.44 -4.85 -4.04
N PRO A 143 19.45 -4.86 -4.94
CA PRO A 143 19.31 -4.22 -6.25
C PRO A 143 18.28 -5.01 -7.07
N GLY A 144 17.10 -4.44 -7.31
CA GLY A 144 16.07 -5.03 -8.19
C GLY A 144 14.63 -4.88 -7.69
N VAL A 145 14.39 -4.81 -6.38
CA VAL A 145 13.12 -4.31 -5.84
C VAL A 145 13.25 -2.81 -5.89
N SER A 146 12.76 -2.21 -6.97
CA SER A 146 12.91 -0.79 -7.28
C SER A 146 12.85 0.05 -6.01
N ALA A 147 13.91 0.82 -5.74
CA ALA A 147 14.07 1.82 -4.68
C ALA A 147 13.00 2.95 -4.71
N ALA A 148 11.93 2.72 -5.47
CA ALA A 148 10.87 3.62 -5.83
C ALA A 148 9.62 3.44 -4.96
N PHE A 149 9.71 2.79 -3.81
CA PHE A 149 8.60 2.74 -2.86
C PHE A 149 8.87 3.60 -1.63
N TYR A 150 7.83 4.30 -1.23
CA TYR A 150 7.74 5.04 0.00
C TYR A 150 6.78 4.31 0.94
N VAL A 151 7.15 4.17 2.20
CA VAL A 151 6.37 3.44 3.20
C VAL A 151 5.93 4.39 4.29
N VAL A 152 4.71 4.19 4.75
CA VAL A 152 4.14 4.87 5.90
C VAL A 152 3.48 3.83 6.80
N VAL A 153 3.71 3.92 8.10
CA VAL A 153 3.12 3.05 9.10
C VAL A 153 2.41 3.89 10.15
N TRP A 154 1.19 3.50 10.47
CA TRP A 154 0.40 4.04 11.56
C TRP A 154 0.11 2.97 12.60
N VAL A 155 -0.13 3.44 13.80
CA VAL A 155 -0.57 2.66 14.96
C VAL A 155 -1.87 3.25 15.47
N ALA A 156 -2.74 2.42 16.01
CA ALA A 156 -3.94 2.83 16.70
C ALA A 156 -4.21 1.85 17.81
N ASP A 157 -4.90 2.32 18.85
CA ASP A 157 -5.40 1.46 19.90
C ASP A 157 -6.44 0.46 19.35
N ASP A 158 -6.79 -0.56 20.14
CA ASP A 158 -7.93 -1.41 19.85
C ASP A 158 -9.22 -0.88 20.52
N VAL A 159 -10.33 -1.61 20.42
CA VAL A 159 -11.65 -1.16 20.93
C VAL A 159 -12.10 -1.94 22.17
N GLU A 160 -11.36 -3.00 22.53
CA GLU A 160 -11.65 -4.00 23.55
C GLU A 160 -10.86 -3.74 24.85
N ASP A 161 -9.94 -2.77 24.86
CA ASP A 161 -9.13 -2.35 26.00
C ASP A 161 -9.98 -1.87 27.22
N GLY A 162 -11.09 -1.18 26.93
CA GLY A 162 -12.11 -0.76 27.88
C GLY A 162 -11.85 0.56 28.60
N ASP A 163 -10.68 1.20 28.46
CA ASP A 163 -10.27 2.35 29.27
C ASP A 163 -10.89 3.68 28.82
N GLY A 164 -11.29 3.78 27.54
CA GLY A 164 -11.94 4.96 26.99
C GLY A 164 -11.01 6.02 26.41
N ASP A 165 -9.70 5.77 26.32
CA ASP A 165 -8.66 6.67 25.84
C ASP A 165 -7.80 6.01 24.73
N PRO A 166 -7.98 6.39 23.46
CA PRO A 166 -7.24 5.80 22.34
C PRO A 166 -5.74 6.18 22.30
N GLY A 167 -5.26 6.94 23.29
CA GLY A 167 -3.86 7.27 23.49
C GLY A 167 -3.14 6.40 24.51
N ILE A 168 -3.83 5.48 25.18
CA ILE A 168 -3.31 4.62 26.25
C ILE A 168 -3.51 3.16 25.84
N ASP A 169 -2.49 2.33 26.05
CA ASP A 169 -2.63 0.88 25.84
C ASP A 169 -2.98 0.21 27.18
N GLY A 170 -4.23 -0.25 27.30
CA GLY A 170 -4.75 -0.86 28.52
C GLY A 170 -4.59 -2.39 28.59
N ASN A 171 -4.44 -3.08 27.46
CA ASN A 171 -4.54 -4.55 27.38
C ASN A 171 -3.35 -5.22 26.66
N GLY A 172 -2.40 -4.43 26.15
CA GLY A 172 -1.23 -4.90 25.41
C GLY A 172 -1.55 -5.32 23.98
N VAL A 173 -2.60 -4.76 23.37
CA VAL A 173 -3.07 -5.06 22.01
C VAL A 173 -3.23 -3.75 21.25
N ILE A 174 -2.66 -3.68 20.04
CA ILE A 174 -2.83 -2.50 19.17
C ILE A 174 -3.01 -2.90 17.71
N LEU A 175 -3.51 -1.95 16.94
CA LEU A 175 -3.60 -2.03 15.49
C LEU A 175 -2.38 -1.37 14.85
N VAL A 176 -1.80 -2.02 13.85
CA VAL A 176 -0.72 -1.45 13.03
C VAL A 176 -1.14 -1.51 11.57
N ARG A 177 -0.98 -0.41 10.84
CA ARG A 177 -1.28 -0.34 9.41
C ARG A 177 -0.08 0.19 8.65
N ALA A 178 0.40 -0.57 7.69
CA ALA A 178 1.46 -0.17 6.77
C ALA A 178 0.90 0.08 5.38
N LEU A 179 1.32 1.17 4.74
CA LEU A 179 1.00 1.57 3.37
C LEU A 179 2.29 1.69 2.57
N ALA A 180 2.33 1.04 1.41
CA ALA A 180 3.34 1.28 0.40
C ALA A 180 2.77 2.14 -0.73
N LEU A 181 3.56 3.13 -1.14
CA LEU A 181 3.29 4.07 -2.22
C LEU A 181 4.41 3.95 -3.25
N GLY A 182 4.08 3.71 -4.51
CA GLY A 182 5.09 3.55 -5.55
C GLY A 182 4.67 4.00 -6.94
N PRO A 183 5.46 3.64 -7.97
CA PRO A 183 5.26 4.09 -9.34
C PRO A 183 3.89 3.71 -9.90
N GLY A 184 3.42 4.48 -10.89
CA GLY A 184 2.15 4.19 -11.57
C GLY A 184 0.94 4.24 -10.65
N ARG A 185 1.02 5.03 -9.55
CA ARG A 185 -0.01 5.12 -8.50
C ARG A 185 -0.26 3.78 -7.79
N ALA A 186 0.72 2.89 -7.76
CA ALA A 186 0.62 1.65 -7.00
C ALA A 186 0.51 1.98 -5.50
N ARG A 187 -0.57 1.51 -4.88
CA ARG A 187 -0.85 1.66 -3.45
C ARG A 187 -1.37 0.35 -2.90
N ARG A 188 -0.74 -0.15 -1.83
CA ARG A 188 -1.18 -1.36 -1.12
C ARG A 188 -0.97 -1.16 0.37
N ALA A 189 -1.95 -1.61 1.15
CA ALA A 189 -1.93 -1.48 2.59
C ALA A 189 -2.17 -2.82 3.27
N VAL A 190 -1.43 -3.08 4.34
CA VAL A 190 -1.61 -4.23 5.22
C VAL A 190 -1.92 -3.71 6.60
N GLN A 191 -2.90 -4.33 7.26
CA GLN A 191 -3.23 -4.04 8.64
C GLN A 191 -3.08 -5.30 9.47
N ALA A 192 -2.45 -5.17 10.61
CA ALA A 192 -2.32 -6.23 11.59
C ALA A 192 -2.87 -5.79 12.95
N THR A 193 -3.42 -6.75 13.67
CA THR A 193 -3.63 -6.65 15.11
C THR A 193 -2.49 -7.39 15.77
N ILE A 194 -1.79 -6.71 16.67
CA ILE A 194 -0.65 -7.28 17.38
C ILE A 194 -0.87 -7.21 18.88
N GLN A 195 -0.16 -8.06 19.60
CA GLN A 195 -0.14 -8.06 21.05
C GLN A 195 1.28 -8.26 21.57
N HIS A 196 1.52 -7.93 22.83
CA HIS A 196 2.74 -8.36 23.51
C HIS A 196 2.88 -9.88 23.45
N ALA A 197 4.11 -10.35 23.19
CA ALA A 197 4.40 -11.78 23.22
C ALA A 197 4.13 -12.35 24.62
N ARG A 198 3.58 -13.56 24.66
CA ARG A 198 3.22 -14.27 25.88
C ARG A 198 4.00 -15.59 25.96
N ASP A 199 4.29 -16.05 27.16
CA ASP A 199 4.89 -17.36 27.39
C ASP A 199 3.89 -18.52 27.21
N VAL A 200 4.33 -19.75 27.48
CA VAL A 200 3.50 -20.96 27.37
C VAL A 200 2.31 -20.96 28.35
N ASP A 201 2.39 -20.20 29.44
CA ASP A 201 1.37 -20.06 30.46
C ASP A 201 0.46 -18.84 30.20
N GLY A 202 0.72 -18.08 29.13
CA GLY A 202 -0.07 -16.91 28.72
C GLY A 202 0.34 -15.60 29.40
N LEU A 203 1.42 -15.60 30.18
CA LEU A 203 1.94 -14.41 30.86
C LEU A 203 2.72 -13.53 29.86
N PRO A 204 2.59 -12.20 29.93
CA PRO A 204 3.32 -11.30 29.04
C PRO A 204 4.83 -11.38 29.30
N LEU A 205 5.62 -11.56 28.24
CA LEU A 205 7.08 -11.68 28.30
C LEU A 205 7.79 -10.33 28.56
N GLY A 206 7.04 -9.23 28.69
CA GLY A 206 7.55 -7.87 28.85
C GLY A 206 8.30 -7.30 27.63
N ARG A 207 8.59 -8.15 26.64
CA ARG A 207 9.17 -7.83 25.32
C ARG A 207 8.69 -8.85 24.29
N GLY A 208 8.79 -8.48 23.03
CA GLY A 208 8.34 -9.29 21.90
C GLY A 208 6.93 -8.90 21.46
N VAL A 209 6.65 -9.20 20.20
CA VAL A 209 5.34 -8.98 19.58
C VAL A 209 4.85 -10.29 19.00
N ALA A 210 3.58 -10.59 19.19
CA ALA A 210 2.85 -11.62 18.46
C ALA A 210 1.81 -10.98 17.54
N VAL A 211 1.76 -11.42 16.28
CA VAL A 211 0.71 -11.00 15.35
C VAL A 211 -0.50 -11.90 15.55
N ILE A 212 -1.62 -11.32 15.98
CA ILE A 212 -2.89 -12.06 16.16
C ILE A 212 -3.56 -12.27 14.80
N SER A 213 -3.63 -11.20 14.01
CA SER A 213 -4.21 -11.26 12.67
C SER A 213 -3.51 -10.27 11.75
N SER A 214 -3.48 -10.58 10.46
CA SER A 214 -2.99 -9.70 9.40
C SER A 214 -3.89 -9.83 8.18
N ARG A 215 -4.18 -8.71 7.52
CA ARG A 215 -4.97 -8.69 6.29
C ARG A 215 -4.53 -7.56 5.37
N GLU A 216 -4.66 -7.80 4.06
CA GLU A 216 -4.64 -6.73 3.08
C GLU A 216 -5.88 -5.84 3.26
N THR A 217 -5.69 -4.53 3.14
CA THR A 217 -6.76 -3.55 3.22
C THR A 217 -6.73 -2.64 2.00
N ARG A 218 -7.91 -2.18 1.58
CA ARG A 218 -8.01 -1.17 0.54
C ARG A 218 -7.64 0.20 1.12
N TRP A 219 -6.92 0.98 0.34
CA TRP A 219 -6.67 2.41 0.59
C TRP A 219 -7.75 3.24 -0.12
#